data_AF-A0A662F0I3-F1
#
_entry.id   AF-A0A662F0I3-F1
#
_cell.length_a   1.000
_cell.length_b   1.000
_cell.length_c   1.000
_cell.angle_alpha   90.00
_cell.angle_beta   90.00
_cell.angle_gamma   90.00
#
_symmetry.space_group_name_H-M   'P 1'
#
loop_
_entity.id
_entity.type
_entity.pdbx_description
1 polymer ?
#
loop_
_entity_poly.entity_id
_entity_poly.type
_entity_poly.pdbx_seq_one_letter_code
_entity_poly.pdbx_strand_id
1 'polypeptide(L)'
;MIPATKRQTWMLFCLTHKDFRGKNLSKEEASKMISDLIKKKNKNLEQIKKVMDKAILEASKAAKAQYQKLLKEGPKWNVIDCDPLTGREKRNPANRDKNGKQKPEWQLLDVCGFANIYIYKSQKFCNGLKKIATEKDNNWRGWKGEGWELYKNYGKGYGLSLDYLLSRRQELSIHKAAMEAAAHVLKQNGVTCYVTTRID
;
A
#
# COMPACT_ATOMS: atom_id res chain seq x y z
N MET A 1 -37.68 -23.48 24.82
CA MET A 1 -36.60 -23.03 23.92
C MET A 1 -37.04 -21.73 23.24
N ILE A 2 -36.33 -20.62 23.46
CA ILE A 2 -36.69 -19.35 22.81
C ILE A 2 -36.12 -19.36 21.39
N PRO A 3 -36.92 -19.20 20.33
CA PRO A 3 -36.43 -19.22 18.95
C PRO A 3 -35.56 -17.99 18.64
N ALA A 4 -34.66 -18.13 17.67
CA ALA A 4 -33.85 -17.03 17.17
C ALA A 4 -34.72 -15.90 16.61
N THR A 5 -34.36 -14.66 16.96
CA THR A 5 -35.10 -13.48 16.49
C THR A 5 -34.88 -13.24 14.99
N LYS A 6 -35.82 -12.51 14.34
CA LYS A 6 -35.67 -12.05 12.96
C LYS A 6 -34.37 -11.27 12.73
N ARG A 7 -33.93 -10.49 13.72
CA ARG A 7 -32.67 -9.73 13.66
C ARG A 7 -31.44 -10.64 13.70
N GLN A 8 -31.45 -11.68 14.52
CA GLN A 8 -30.34 -12.64 14.58
C GLN A 8 -30.25 -13.49 13.30
N THR A 9 -31.38 -13.97 12.79
CA THR A 9 -31.41 -14.73 11.52
C THR A 9 -30.99 -13.86 10.33
N TRP A 10 -31.38 -12.57 10.31
CA TRP A 10 -30.86 -11.61 9.34
C TRP A 10 -29.35 -11.38 9.47
N MET A 11 -28.83 -11.21 10.69
CA MET A 11 -27.40 -11.02 10.91
C MET A 11 -26.58 -12.26 10.50
N LEU A 12 -27.09 -13.46 10.78
CA LEU A 12 -26.49 -14.72 10.30
C LEU A 12 -26.49 -14.79 8.78
N PHE A 13 -27.57 -14.38 8.12
CA PHE A 13 -27.62 -14.27 6.66
C PHE A 13 -26.56 -13.29 6.14
N CYS A 14 -26.43 -12.10 6.72
CA CYS A 14 -25.40 -11.14 6.32
C CYS A 14 -23.97 -11.65 6.53
N LEU A 15 -23.73 -12.48 7.54
CA LEU A 15 -22.39 -13.02 7.86
C LEU A 15 -22.02 -14.27 7.07
N THR A 16 -23.01 -15.06 6.64
CA THR A 16 -22.79 -16.39 6.05
C THR A 16 -23.39 -16.58 4.66
N HIS A 17 -24.25 -15.67 4.22
CA HIS A 17 -25.11 -15.77 3.03
C HIS A 17 -26.02 -17.00 3.03
N LYS A 18 -26.31 -17.59 4.19
CA LYS A 18 -27.23 -18.72 4.34
C LYS A 18 -28.51 -18.27 5.04
N ASP A 19 -29.66 -18.74 4.57
CA ASP A 19 -30.93 -18.47 5.22
C ASP A 19 -31.11 -19.38 6.45
N PHE A 20 -31.50 -18.76 7.57
CA PHE A 20 -31.78 -19.42 8.84
C PHE A 20 -33.22 -19.18 9.32
N ARG A 21 -34.06 -18.50 8.52
CA ARG A 21 -35.49 -18.34 8.82
C ARG A 21 -36.17 -19.71 8.77
N GLY A 22 -37.05 -19.99 9.73
CA GLY A 22 -37.78 -21.25 9.81
C GLY A 22 -36.93 -22.47 10.18
N LYS A 23 -35.63 -22.29 10.47
CA LYS A 23 -34.82 -23.35 11.09
C LYS A 23 -35.10 -23.37 12.60
N ASN A 24 -35.15 -24.55 13.21
CA ASN A 24 -35.25 -24.74 14.66
C ASN A 24 -33.94 -24.32 15.35
N LEU A 25 -33.60 -23.03 15.25
CA LEU A 25 -32.42 -22.41 15.84
C LEU A 25 -32.87 -21.62 17.07
N SER A 26 -32.29 -21.92 18.22
CA SER A 26 -32.56 -21.15 19.43
C SER A 26 -31.87 -19.78 19.41
N LYS A 27 -32.39 -18.85 20.22
CA LYS A 27 -31.83 -17.52 20.43
C LYS A 27 -30.38 -17.58 20.94
N GLU A 28 -30.06 -18.54 21.79
CA GLU A 28 -28.73 -18.73 22.39
C GLU A 28 -27.72 -19.26 21.36
N GLU A 29 -28.10 -20.28 20.59
CA GLU A 29 -27.28 -20.81 19.49
C GLU A 29 -26.99 -19.73 18.46
N ALA A 30 -28.01 -18.98 18.05
CA ALA A 30 -27.85 -17.88 17.10
C ALA A 30 -26.89 -16.81 17.64
N SER A 31 -27.04 -16.39 18.91
CA SER A 31 -26.12 -15.43 19.55
C SER A 31 -24.68 -15.94 19.59
N LYS A 32 -24.47 -17.21 19.95
CA LYS A 32 -23.14 -17.84 20.00
C LYS A 32 -22.51 -17.87 18.60
N MET A 33 -23.24 -18.34 17.59
CA MET A 33 -22.78 -18.37 16.20
C MET A 33 -22.37 -16.99 15.70
N ILE A 34 -23.19 -15.96 15.96
CA ILE A 34 -22.88 -14.60 15.54
C ILE A 34 -21.61 -14.09 16.23
N SER A 35 -21.50 -14.29 17.55
CA SER A 35 -20.32 -13.90 18.32
C SER A 35 -19.04 -14.54 17.77
N ASP A 36 -19.08 -15.83 17.50
CA ASP A 36 -17.95 -16.58 16.94
C ASP A 36 -17.57 -16.11 15.53
N LEU A 37 -18.57 -15.83 14.68
CA LEU A 37 -18.36 -15.29 13.33
C LEU A 37 -17.73 -13.88 13.37
N ILE A 38 -18.19 -13.02 14.28
CA ILE A 38 -17.62 -11.67 14.48
C ILE A 38 -16.18 -11.77 14.99
N LYS A 39 -15.92 -12.59 16.01
CA LYS A 39 -14.56 -12.83 16.54
C LYS A 39 -13.62 -13.32 15.44
N LYS A 40 -14.05 -14.30 14.64
CA LYS A 40 -13.28 -14.81 13.49
C LYS A 40 -13.00 -13.73 12.45
N LYS A 41 -13.99 -12.88 12.15
CA LYS A 41 -13.83 -11.75 11.22
C LYS A 41 -12.80 -10.74 11.75
N ASN A 42 -12.86 -10.37 13.02
CA ASN A 42 -11.92 -9.44 13.64
C ASN A 42 -10.49 -10.00 13.65
N LYS A 43 -10.32 -11.28 14.01
CA LYS A 43 -9.02 -11.97 13.94
C LYS A 43 -8.40 -11.94 12.54
N ASN A 44 -9.23 -12.08 11.49
CA ASN A 44 -8.75 -11.97 10.11
C ASN A 44 -8.27 -10.54 9.77
N LEU A 45 -8.96 -9.50 10.28
CA LEU A 45 -8.57 -8.10 10.05
C LEU A 45 -7.28 -7.76 10.78
N GLU A 46 -7.11 -8.23 12.02
CA GLU A 46 -5.86 -8.11 12.77
C GLU A 46 -4.70 -8.80 12.05
N GLN A 47 -4.93 -9.99 11.47
CA GLN A 47 -3.91 -10.67 10.68
C GLN A 47 -3.50 -9.84 9.46
N ILE A 48 -4.46 -9.23 8.76
CA ILE A 48 -4.16 -8.35 7.62
C ILE A 48 -3.33 -7.14 8.07
N LYS A 49 -3.68 -6.51 9.20
CA LYS A 49 -2.90 -5.41 9.77
C LYS A 49 -1.46 -5.85 10.07
N LYS A 50 -1.27 -6.97 10.77
CA LYS A 50 0.08 -7.53 11.06
C LYS A 50 0.90 -7.81 9.81
N VAL A 51 0.26 -8.32 8.75
CA VAL A 51 0.92 -8.56 7.46
C VAL A 51 1.38 -7.25 6.82
N MET A 52 0.57 -6.20 6.89
CA MET A 52 0.94 -4.87 6.39
C MET A 52 2.07 -4.24 7.19
N ASP A 53 1.99 -4.27 8.53
CA ASP A 53 3.04 -3.73 9.40
C ASP A 53 4.39 -4.40 9.10
N LYS A 54 4.38 -5.72 8.91
CA LYS A 54 5.56 -6.48 8.50
C LYS A 54 6.05 -6.09 7.10
N ALA A 55 5.14 -5.91 6.13
CA ALA A 55 5.50 -5.51 4.77
C ALA A 55 6.17 -4.13 4.74
N ILE A 56 5.65 -3.16 5.50
CA ILE A 56 6.20 -1.80 5.63
C ILE A 56 7.58 -1.83 6.31
N LEU A 57 7.74 -2.66 7.35
CA LEU A 57 9.02 -2.83 8.03
C LEU A 57 10.09 -3.39 7.08
N GLU A 58 9.78 -4.46 6.34
CA GLU A 58 10.71 -5.06 5.38
C GLU A 58 11.00 -4.12 4.20
N ALA A 59 10.00 -3.37 3.72
CA ALA A 59 10.20 -2.32 2.73
C ALA A 59 11.19 -1.25 3.22
N SER A 60 11.03 -0.78 4.47
CA SER A 60 11.91 0.22 5.07
C SER A 60 13.35 -0.27 5.21
N LYS A 61 13.55 -1.54 5.59
CA LYS A 61 14.88 -2.16 5.67
C LYS A 61 15.54 -2.24 4.29
N ALA A 62 14.81 -2.72 3.29
CA ALA A 62 15.30 -2.84 1.93
C ALA A 62 15.64 -1.48 1.30
N ALA A 63 14.76 -0.48 1.49
CA ALA A 63 15.00 0.88 1.05
C ALA A 63 16.27 1.47 1.68
N LYS A 64 16.45 1.31 2.99
CA LYS A 64 17.64 1.79 3.69
C LYS A 64 18.91 1.10 3.18
N ALA A 65 18.88 -0.21 3.00
CA ALA A 65 20.03 -0.96 2.48
C ALA A 65 20.41 -0.49 1.07
N GLN A 66 19.43 -0.33 0.19
CA GLN A 66 19.66 0.14 -1.17
C GLN A 66 20.18 1.59 -1.19
N TYR A 67 19.62 2.46 -0.36
CA TYR A 67 20.09 3.84 -0.22
C TYR A 67 21.55 3.90 0.23
N GLN A 68 21.93 3.12 1.25
CA GLN A 68 23.31 3.07 1.74
C GLN A 68 24.29 2.54 0.69
N LYS A 69 23.85 1.60 -0.15
CA LYS A 69 24.64 1.13 -1.30
C LYS A 69 24.87 2.26 -2.31
N LEU A 70 23.79 2.93 -2.72
CA LEU A 70 23.84 4.03 -3.69
C LEU A 70 24.68 5.22 -3.19
N LEU A 71 24.61 5.53 -1.89
CA LEU A 71 25.46 6.57 -1.30
C LEU A 71 26.96 6.27 -1.46
N LYS A 72 27.37 5.00 -1.36
CA LYS A 72 28.77 4.60 -1.55
C LYS A 72 29.20 4.67 -3.02
N GLU A 73 28.27 4.42 -3.94
CA GLU A 73 28.51 4.57 -5.39
C GLU A 73 28.60 6.04 -5.80
N GLY A 74 27.99 6.93 -5.03
CA GLY A 74 27.95 8.36 -5.31
C GLY A 74 26.83 8.77 -6.28
N PRO A 75 26.64 10.07 -6.47
CA PRO A 75 25.61 10.60 -7.35
C PRO A 75 25.89 10.25 -8.81
N LYS A 76 24.85 9.81 -9.52
CA LYS A 76 24.91 9.46 -10.95
C LYS A 76 24.39 10.57 -11.85
N TRP A 77 23.45 11.36 -11.33
CA TRP A 77 22.76 12.38 -12.11
C TRP A 77 22.72 13.70 -11.34
N ASN A 78 22.99 14.78 -12.07
CA ASN A 78 22.67 16.13 -11.64
C ASN A 78 21.30 16.47 -12.21
N VAL A 79 20.42 17.01 -11.38
CA VAL A 79 19.13 17.51 -11.88
C VAL A 79 19.17 19.02 -11.90
N ILE A 80 18.64 19.51 -13.01
CA ILE A 80 18.66 20.91 -13.41
C ILE A 80 17.24 21.23 -13.83
N ASP A 81 16.66 22.28 -13.28
CA ASP A 81 15.37 22.80 -13.75
C ASP A 81 15.58 23.50 -15.09
N CYS A 82 14.71 23.19 -16.05
CA CYS A 82 14.74 23.76 -17.39
C CYS A 82 13.48 24.58 -17.62
N ASP A 83 13.62 25.65 -18.39
CA ASP A 83 12.49 26.38 -18.93
C ASP A 83 11.76 25.46 -19.95
N PRO A 84 10.46 25.17 -19.74
CA PRO A 84 9.76 24.19 -20.56
C PRO A 84 9.49 24.67 -22.00
N LEU A 85 9.61 25.97 -22.28
CA LEU A 85 9.39 26.53 -23.62
C LEU A 85 10.67 26.58 -24.43
N THR A 86 11.81 26.83 -23.78
CA THR A 86 13.10 27.03 -24.45
C THR A 86 14.06 25.84 -24.29
N GLY A 87 13.78 24.92 -23.35
CA GLY A 87 14.65 23.80 -23.00
C GLY A 87 15.99 24.23 -22.36
N ARG A 88 16.16 25.52 -22.07
CA ARG A 88 17.37 26.06 -21.46
C ARG A 88 17.28 25.94 -19.95
N GLU A 89 18.42 25.73 -19.32
CA GLU A 89 18.55 25.75 -17.86
C GLU A 89 17.98 27.06 -17.30
N LYS A 90 17.05 26.94 -16.34
CA LYS A 90 16.53 28.09 -15.61
C LYS A 90 17.65 28.64 -14.73
N ARG A 91 17.97 29.92 -14.94
CA ARG A 91 18.96 30.61 -14.12
C ARG A 91 18.39 30.85 -12.72
N ASN A 92 18.96 30.21 -11.71
CA ASN A 92 18.69 30.53 -10.32
C ASN A 92 19.93 31.23 -9.72
N PRO A 93 19.89 32.57 -9.54
CA PRO A 93 21.04 33.35 -9.06
C PRO A 93 21.58 32.91 -7.71
N ALA A 94 20.72 32.32 -6.86
CA ALA A 94 21.09 31.85 -5.53
C ALA A 94 21.89 30.54 -5.54
N ASN A 95 21.90 29.81 -6.66
CA ASN A 95 22.50 28.48 -6.76
C ASN A 95 23.61 28.43 -7.83
N ARG A 96 24.62 29.29 -7.69
CA ARG A 96 25.79 29.35 -8.58
C ARG A 96 27.08 28.97 -7.86
N ASP A 97 28.07 28.53 -8.63
CA ASP A 97 29.44 28.39 -8.16
C ASP A 97 30.21 29.72 -8.24
N LYS A 98 31.45 29.70 -7.74
CA LYS A 98 32.36 30.85 -7.74
C LYS A 98 32.69 31.38 -9.15
N ASN A 99 32.41 30.60 -10.20
CA ASN A 99 32.64 30.95 -11.59
C ASN A 99 31.33 31.39 -12.29
N GLY A 100 30.22 31.51 -11.56
CA GLY A 100 28.91 31.89 -12.09
C GLY A 100 28.16 30.78 -12.83
N LYS A 101 28.65 29.53 -12.79
CA LYS A 101 27.96 28.36 -13.36
C LYS A 101 26.86 27.91 -12.42
N GLN A 102 25.69 27.56 -12.97
CA GLN A 102 24.58 27.02 -12.22
C GLN A 102 24.99 25.68 -11.57
N LYS A 103 24.75 25.54 -10.26
CA LYS A 103 24.94 24.28 -9.55
C LYS A 103 23.69 23.41 -9.74
N PRO A 104 23.84 22.07 -9.73
CA PRO A 104 22.70 21.17 -9.65
C PRO A 104 21.82 21.56 -8.46
N GLU A 105 20.50 21.57 -8.66
CA GLU A 105 19.57 21.84 -7.56
C GLU A 105 19.56 20.68 -6.56
N TRP A 106 19.61 19.46 -7.09
CA TRP A 106 19.89 18.27 -6.31
C TRP A 106 20.71 17.27 -7.13
N GLN A 107 21.22 16.26 -6.44
CA GLN A 107 21.87 15.10 -7.06
C GLN A 107 21.03 13.86 -6.79
N LEU A 108 20.79 13.10 -7.86
CA LEU A 108 20.15 11.80 -7.76
C LEU A 108 21.21 10.69 -7.78
N LEU A 109 21.01 9.70 -6.91
CA LEU A 109 21.88 8.53 -6.84
C LEU A 109 21.51 7.45 -7.87
N ASP A 110 20.33 7.58 -8.47
CA ASP A 110 19.77 6.68 -9.48
C ASP A 110 18.73 7.44 -10.33
N VAL A 111 18.14 6.79 -11.33
CA VAL A 111 17.06 7.40 -12.14
C VAL A 111 15.83 7.74 -11.28
N CYS A 112 15.15 8.83 -11.66
CA CYS A 112 13.88 9.22 -11.07
C CYS A 112 12.79 8.19 -11.44
N GLY A 113 11.96 7.81 -10.49
CA GLY A 113 10.81 6.95 -10.77
C GLY A 113 10.12 6.43 -9.53
N PHE A 114 9.05 5.68 -9.76
CA PHE A 114 8.22 5.11 -8.72
C PHE A 114 8.03 3.61 -8.90
N ALA A 115 7.81 2.91 -7.79
CA ALA A 115 7.41 1.51 -7.79
C ALA A 115 6.13 1.32 -6.99
N ASN A 116 5.28 0.39 -7.44
CA ASN A 116 4.02 0.06 -6.78
C ASN A 116 3.80 -1.46 -6.81
N ILE A 117 3.03 -1.97 -5.86
CA ILE A 117 2.61 -3.37 -5.83
C ILE A 117 1.25 -3.49 -6.50
N TYR A 118 1.16 -4.29 -7.56
CA TYR A 118 -0.10 -4.67 -8.18
C TYR A 118 -0.66 -5.93 -7.53
N ILE A 119 -1.86 -5.84 -6.97
CA ILE A 119 -2.57 -6.96 -6.33
C ILE A 119 -3.71 -7.43 -7.24
N TYR A 120 -3.74 -8.73 -7.52
CA TYR A 120 -4.74 -9.37 -8.37
C TYR A 120 -5.20 -10.69 -7.76
N LYS A 121 -6.45 -11.10 -8.04
CA LYS A 121 -7.05 -12.34 -7.50
C LYS A 121 -7.05 -12.49 -5.97
N SER A 122 -6.71 -11.45 -5.20
CA SER A 122 -6.71 -11.44 -3.73
C SER A 122 -7.79 -10.54 -3.13
N GLN A 123 -9.04 -10.71 -3.59
CA GLN A 123 -10.16 -9.84 -3.20
C GLN A 123 -10.42 -9.81 -1.69
N LYS A 124 -10.21 -10.94 -0.98
CA LYS A 124 -10.36 -11.02 0.48
C LYS A 124 -9.40 -10.09 1.20
N PHE A 125 -8.14 -10.03 0.74
CA PHE A 125 -7.11 -9.15 1.29
C PHE A 125 -7.45 -7.68 1.02
N CYS A 126 -7.73 -7.32 -0.24
CA CYS A 126 -8.12 -5.94 -0.59
C CYS A 126 -9.37 -5.48 0.17
N ASN A 127 -10.39 -6.33 0.29
CA ASN A 127 -11.59 -6.01 1.07
C ASN A 127 -11.30 -5.88 2.57
N GLY A 128 -10.29 -6.58 3.08
CA GLY A 128 -9.81 -6.40 4.45
C GLY A 128 -9.13 -5.05 4.63
N LEU A 129 -8.19 -4.69 3.75
CA LEU A 129 -7.54 -3.37 3.74
C LEU A 129 -8.57 -2.23 3.73
N LYS A 130 -9.58 -2.30 2.85
CA LYS A 130 -10.66 -1.31 2.80
C LYS A 130 -11.45 -1.15 4.09
N LYS A 131 -11.53 -2.21 4.92
CA LYS A 131 -12.26 -2.18 6.21
C LYS A 131 -11.41 -1.65 7.35
N ILE A 132 -10.08 -1.74 7.23
CA ILE A 132 -9.14 -1.21 8.22
C ILE A 132 -8.54 0.14 7.81
N ALA A 133 -8.89 0.64 6.63
CA ALA A 133 -8.53 1.96 6.15
C ALA A 133 -9.06 3.03 7.12
N THR A 134 -8.21 4.00 7.44
CA THR A 134 -8.59 5.16 8.27
C THR A 134 -9.27 6.22 7.43
N GLU A 135 -8.93 6.28 6.14
CA GLU A 135 -9.43 7.29 5.22
C GLU A 135 -9.82 6.67 3.89
N LYS A 136 -10.80 7.28 3.23
CA LYS A 136 -11.17 6.98 1.86
C LYS A 136 -10.86 8.20 1.00
N ASP A 137 -9.93 8.04 0.07
CA ASP A 137 -9.61 9.08 -0.90
C ASP A 137 -10.64 9.03 -2.03
N ASN A 138 -11.52 10.03 -2.06
CA ASN A 138 -12.56 10.14 -3.08
C ASN A 138 -12.02 10.58 -4.45
N ASN A 139 -10.87 11.25 -4.51
CA ASN A 139 -10.26 11.74 -5.76
C ASN A 139 -9.60 10.59 -6.52
N TRP A 140 -8.87 9.73 -5.82
CA TRP A 140 -8.16 8.60 -6.44
C TRP A 140 -8.92 7.27 -6.37
N ARG A 141 -10.16 7.28 -5.85
CA ARG A 141 -10.96 6.08 -5.56
C ARG A 141 -10.16 5.08 -4.72
N GLY A 142 -9.43 5.62 -3.74
CA GLY A 142 -8.44 4.92 -2.92
C GLY A 142 -8.86 4.76 -1.46
N TRP A 143 -8.09 3.97 -0.74
CA TRP A 143 -8.20 3.70 0.69
C TRP A 143 -6.83 3.85 1.31
N LYS A 144 -6.73 4.62 2.38
CA LYS A 144 -5.47 4.88 3.06
C LYS A 144 -5.52 4.31 4.46
N GLY A 145 -4.42 3.72 4.89
CA GLY A 145 -4.19 3.34 6.27
C GLY A 145 -2.82 3.82 6.74
N GLU A 146 -2.44 3.39 7.93
CA GLU A 146 -1.15 3.71 8.53
C GLU A 146 0.00 3.12 7.68
N GLY A 147 0.72 3.99 6.96
CA GLY A 147 1.87 3.61 6.16
C GLY A 147 1.57 2.96 4.80
N TRP A 148 0.33 3.00 4.32
CA TRP A 148 -0.02 2.42 3.01
C TRP A 148 -1.23 3.09 2.36
N GLU A 149 -1.29 2.98 1.04
CA GLU A 149 -2.44 3.41 0.25
C GLU A 149 -2.79 2.38 -0.82
N LEU A 150 -4.07 2.04 -0.89
CA LEU A 150 -4.64 1.10 -1.85
C LEU A 150 -5.55 1.86 -2.82
N TYR A 151 -5.26 1.83 -4.11
CA TYR A 151 -6.06 2.51 -5.13
C TYR A 151 -6.51 1.56 -6.22
N LYS A 152 -7.61 1.91 -6.89
CA LYS A 152 -8.04 1.15 -8.08
C LYS A 152 -7.04 1.44 -9.20
N ASN A 153 -6.42 0.40 -9.74
CA ASN A 153 -5.56 0.55 -10.90
C ASN A 153 -6.40 0.55 -12.19
N TYR A 154 -5.89 1.15 -13.27
CA TYR A 154 -6.50 1.13 -14.60
C TYR A 154 -6.46 -0.30 -15.17
N GLY A 155 -7.39 -1.15 -14.73
CA GLY A 155 -7.45 -2.59 -15.03
C GLY A 155 -8.23 -3.38 -13.96
N LYS A 156 -8.20 -4.72 -14.05
CA LYS A 156 -8.77 -5.62 -13.02
C LYS A 156 -7.80 -5.80 -11.85
N GLY A 157 -7.87 -4.97 -10.80
CA GLY A 157 -7.04 -5.16 -9.61
C GLY A 157 -6.94 -3.91 -8.75
N TYR A 158 -5.92 -3.89 -7.88
CA TYR A 158 -5.59 -2.75 -7.02
C TYR A 158 -4.08 -2.48 -7.07
N GLY A 159 -3.71 -1.20 -7.09
CA GLY A 159 -2.36 -0.77 -6.77
C GLY A 159 -2.23 -0.56 -5.27
N LEU A 160 -1.07 -0.90 -4.72
CA LEU A 160 -0.69 -0.68 -3.33
C LEU A 160 0.65 0.07 -3.33
N SER A 161 0.64 1.27 -2.76
CA SER A 161 1.82 2.04 -2.41
C SER A 161 2.03 1.97 -0.90
N LEU A 162 3.29 2.09 -0.47
CA LEU A 162 3.67 2.09 0.94
C LEU A 162 4.40 3.37 1.27
N ASP A 163 4.12 3.91 2.45
CA ASP A 163 4.95 4.92 3.08
C ASP A 163 5.96 4.20 3.98
N TYR A 164 7.22 4.21 3.55
CA TYR A 164 8.33 3.53 4.18
C TYR A 164 9.48 4.51 4.41
N LEU A 165 10.49 4.09 5.17
CA LEU A 165 11.67 4.94 5.40
C LEU A 165 12.31 5.34 4.05
N LEU A 166 12.33 6.64 3.75
CA LEU A 166 12.79 7.25 2.48
C LEU A 166 11.76 7.30 1.34
N SER A 167 10.46 7.19 1.61
CA SER A 167 9.39 7.33 0.60
C SER A 167 9.41 8.63 -0.20
N ARG A 168 9.99 9.71 0.36
CA ARG A 168 10.13 11.03 -0.29
C ARG A 168 11.30 11.13 -1.28
N ARG A 169 12.17 10.13 -1.30
CA ARG A 169 13.23 10.02 -2.32
C ARG A 169 12.62 9.63 -3.65
N GLN A 170 13.25 9.98 -4.76
CA GLN A 170 12.74 9.69 -6.11
C GLN A 170 13.54 8.62 -6.85
N GLU A 171 14.55 8.02 -6.21
CA GLU A 171 15.38 6.99 -6.82
C GLU A 171 14.60 5.68 -7.03
N LEU A 172 14.42 5.30 -8.30
CA LEU A 172 13.62 4.15 -8.69
C LEU A 172 14.11 2.84 -8.05
N SER A 173 15.42 2.59 -7.97
CA SER A 173 15.91 1.35 -7.33
C SER A 173 15.61 1.28 -5.84
N ILE A 174 15.55 2.41 -5.12
CA ILE A 174 15.14 2.44 -3.71
C ILE A 174 13.67 2.03 -3.61
N HIS A 175 12.80 2.63 -4.42
CA HIS A 175 11.37 2.28 -4.52
C HIS A 175 11.16 0.81 -4.87
N LYS A 176 11.85 0.33 -5.91
CA LYS A 176 11.76 -1.05 -6.36
C LYS A 176 12.17 -2.03 -5.27
N ALA A 177 13.30 -1.80 -4.60
CA ALA A 177 13.77 -2.66 -3.51
C ALA A 177 12.76 -2.72 -2.36
N ALA A 178 12.17 -1.58 -1.99
CA ALA A 178 11.14 -1.49 -0.97
C ALA A 178 9.89 -2.32 -1.35
N MET A 179 9.37 -2.12 -2.56
CA MET A 179 8.17 -2.82 -3.04
C MET A 179 8.41 -4.31 -3.25
N GLU A 180 9.60 -4.74 -3.67
CA GLU A 180 9.94 -6.16 -3.82
C GLU A 180 9.99 -6.87 -2.47
N ALA A 181 10.58 -6.24 -1.45
CA ALA A 181 10.61 -6.78 -0.09
C ALA A 181 9.20 -6.90 0.50
N ALA A 182 8.37 -5.85 0.37
CA ALA A 182 6.97 -5.90 0.79
C ALA A 182 6.17 -6.96 0.01
N ALA A 183 6.31 -7.02 -1.31
CA ALA A 183 5.63 -8.01 -2.14
C ALA A 183 6.01 -9.44 -1.75
N HIS A 184 7.26 -9.68 -1.32
CA HIS A 184 7.68 -10.97 -0.79
C HIS A 184 6.89 -11.36 0.47
N VAL A 185 6.75 -10.44 1.44
CA VAL A 185 5.94 -10.65 2.65
C VAL A 185 4.47 -10.93 2.30
N LEU A 186 3.91 -10.18 1.37
CA LEU A 186 2.54 -10.37 0.91
C LEU A 186 2.34 -11.75 0.28
N LYS A 187 3.25 -12.19 -0.60
CA LYS A 187 3.21 -13.51 -1.24
C LYS A 187 3.31 -14.66 -0.23
N GLN A 188 4.19 -14.55 0.76
CA GLN A 188 4.29 -15.53 1.86
C GLN A 188 2.97 -15.68 2.65
N ASN A 189 2.12 -14.66 2.63
CA ASN A 189 0.81 -14.65 3.28
C ASN A 189 -0.36 -14.92 2.30
N GLY A 190 -0.06 -15.51 1.14
CA GLY A 190 -1.07 -15.93 0.15
C GLY A 190 -1.69 -14.78 -0.65
N VAL A 191 -1.08 -13.59 -0.65
CA VAL A 191 -1.50 -12.48 -1.50
C VAL A 191 -0.82 -12.61 -2.86
N THR A 192 -1.63 -12.64 -3.91
CA THR A 192 -1.17 -12.72 -5.29
C THR A 192 -0.90 -11.32 -5.83
N CYS A 193 0.38 -11.00 -6.03
CA CYS A 193 0.82 -9.68 -6.45
C CYS A 193 2.14 -9.68 -7.25
N TYR A 194 2.46 -8.57 -7.92
CA TYR A 194 3.76 -8.30 -8.53
C TYR A 194 4.15 -6.83 -8.37
N VAL A 195 5.43 -6.52 -8.51
CA VAL A 195 5.92 -5.13 -8.46
C VAL A 195 5.92 -4.55 -9.87
N THR A 196 5.48 -3.30 -9.97
CA THR A 196 5.53 -2.47 -11.16
C THR A 196 6.44 -1.29 -10.92
N THR A 197 7.11 -0.83 -11.96
CA THR A 197 8.02 0.32 -11.93
C THR A 197 7.71 1.24 -13.08
N ARG A 198 7.86 2.55 -12.86
CA ARG A 198 7.79 3.58 -13.89
C ARG A 198 8.95 4.54 -13.68
N ILE A 199 9.66 4.85 -14.76
CA ILE A 199 10.64 5.95 -14.79
C ILE A 199 9.86 7.24 -15.05
N ASP A 200 10.23 8.29 -14.33
CA ASP A 200 9.62 9.63 -14.43
C ASP A 200 10.58 10.64 -15.06
#